data_AF-A0AB37R2H0-F1
#
_entry.id   AF-A0AB37R2H0-F1
#
_cell.length_a   1.000
_cell.length_b   1.000
_cell.length_c   1.000
_cell.angle_alpha   90.00
_cell.angle_beta   90.00
_cell.angle_gamma   90.00
#
_symmetry.space_group_name_H-M   'P 1'
#
loop_
_entity.id
_entity.type
_entity.pdbx_description
1 polymer ?
#
loop_
_entity_poly.entity_id
_entity_poly.type
_entity_poly.pdbx_seq_one_letter_code
_entity_poly.pdbx_strand_id
1 'polypeptide(L)' 'MMKQMTFADAEYAGKRKQTRKELFLIEMDQVVPWKGLIALIEPYYPKGEGG' A
#
# COMPACT_ATOMS: atom_id res chain seq x y z
N MET A 1 6.34 -23.09 -30.77
CA MET A 1 4.97 -22.64 -31.04
C MET A 1 4.88 -21.18 -30.61
N MET A 2 4.62 -20.24 -31.52
CA MET A 2 4.57 -18.81 -31.19
C MET A 2 3.21 -18.45 -30.57
N LYS A 3 3.22 -17.78 -29.41
CA LYS A 3 1.99 -17.33 -28.74
C LYS A 3 1.61 -15.97 -29.29
N GLN A 4 0.60 -15.91 -30.16
CA GLN A 4 0.03 -14.66 -30.65
C GLN A 4 -0.62 -13.91 -29.49
N MET A 5 -0.16 -12.70 -29.19
CA MET A 5 -0.84 -11.81 -28.23
C MET A 5 -2.04 -11.16 -28.90
N THR A 6 -3.17 -11.14 -28.20
CA THR A 6 -4.40 -10.48 -28.65
C THR A 6 -4.36 -8.98 -28.30
N PHE A 7 -5.22 -8.19 -28.93
CA PHE A 7 -5.37 -6.77 -28.60
C PHE A 7 -5.75 -6.55 -27.12
N ALA A 8 -6.55 -7.45 -26.54
CA ALA A 8 -6.87 -7.43 -25.12
C ALA A 8 -5.61 -7.67 -24.27
N ASP A 9 -4.75 -8.63 -24.64
CA ASP A 9 -3.49 -8.88 -23.93
C ASP A 9 -2.56 -7.65 -23.97
N ALA A 10 -2.47 -6.97 -25.12
CA ALA A 10 -1.67 -5.75 -25.27
C ALA A 10 -2.22 -4.58 -24.43
N GLU A 11 -3.55 -4.45 -24.33
CA GLU A 11 -4.19 -3.42 -23.50
C GLU A 11 -3.97 -3.66 -22.00
N TYR A 12 -3.96 -4.93 -21.57
CA TYR A 12 -3.71 -5.30 -20.18
C TYR A 12 -2.23 -5.37 -19.80
N ALA A 13 -1.32 -5.55 -20.77
CA ALA A 13 0.12 -5.70 -20.52
C ALA A 13 0.75 -4.48 -19.81
N GLY A 14 0.20 -3.28 -20.02
CA GLY A 14 0.68 -2.04 -19.38
C GLY A 14 -0.14 -1.54 -18.19
N LYS A 15 -1.35 -2.06 -17.98
CA LYS A 15 -2.25 -1.60 -16.91
C LYS A 15 -1.98 -2.37 -15.63
N ARG A 16 -1.16 -1.81 -14.73
CA ARG A 16 -1.11 -2.28 -13.34
C ARG A 16 -2.50 -2.09 -12.73
N LYS A 17 -3.27 -3.16 -12.64
CA LYS A 17 -4.53 -3.14 -11.89
C LYS A 17 -4.21 -2.80 -10.45
N GLN A 18 -4.81 -1.73 -9.95
CA GLN A 18 -4.74 -1.44 -8.53
C GLN A 18 -5.36 -2.61 -7.77
N THR A 19 -4.58 -3.19 -6.88
CA THR A 19 -5.00 -4.32 -6.07
C THR A 19 -5.97 -3.85 -5.00
N ARG A 20 -6.83 -4.76 -4.51
CA ARG A 20 -7.72 -4.47 -3.37
C ARG A 20 -6.96 -3.98 -2.14
N LYS A 21 -5.73 -4.48 -1.94
CA LYS A 21 -4.84 -4.04 -0.85
C LYS A 21 -4.40 -2.59 -1.02
N GLU A 22 -4.02 -2.18 -2.23
CA GLU A 22 -3.62 -0.80 -2.51
C GLU A 22 -4.79 0.17 -2.29
N LEU A 23 -6.00 -0.19 -2.74
CA LEU A 23 -7.21 0.61 -2.47
C LEU A 23 -7.47 0.78 -0.97
N PHE A 24 -7.40 -0.33 -0.22
CA PHE A 24 -7.58 -0.33 1.22
C PHE A 24 -6.55 0.55 1.94
N LEU A 25 -5.27 0.47 1.56
CA LEU A 25 -4.23 1.29 2.17
C LEU A 25 -4.40 2.78 1.88
N ILE A 26 -4.87 3.15 0.68
CA ILE A 26 -5.20 4.54 0.35
C ILE A 26 -6.34 5.05 1.23
N GLU A 27 -7.39 4.27 1.38
CA GLU A 27 -8.52 4.64 2.25
C GLU A 27 -8.07 4.78 3.71
N MET A 28 -7.27 3.83 4.21
CA MET A 28 -6.70 3.90 5.56
C MET A 28 -5.85 5.14 5.77
N ASP A 29 -5.06 5.55 4.78
CA ASP A 29 -4.23 6.76 4.88
C ASP A 29 -5.05 8.04 5.06
N GLN A 30 -6.26 8.08 4.48
CA GLN A 30 -7.18 9.21 4.62
C GLN A 30 -7.98 9.17 5.92
N VAL A 31 -8.44 7.98 6.35
CA VAL A 31 -9.36 7.85 7.50
C VAL A 31 -8.64 7.76 8.85
N VAL A 32 -7.39 7.29 8.88
CA VAL A 32 -6.67 7.06 10.13
C VAL A 32 -5.93 8.34 10.55
N PRO A 33 -6.11 8.83 11.80
CA PRO A 33 -5.41 10.00 12.30
C PRO A 33 -3.97 9.65 12.72
N TRP A 34 -3.11 9.28 11.75
CA TRP A 34 -1.74 8.80 11.99
C TRP A 34 -0.93 9.71 12.91
N LYS A 35 -0.98 11.03 12.68
CA LYS A 35 -0.26 12.00 13.51
C LYS A 35 -0.65 11.94 14.99
N GLY A 36 -1.95 11.76 15.28
CA GLY A 36 -2.45 11.66 16.65
C GLY A 36 -2.04 10.35 17.30
N LEU A 37 -2.09 9.25 16.55
CA LEU A 37 -1.66 7.93 17.03
C LEU A 37 -0.17 7.89 17.34
N ILE A 38 0.66 8.45 16.45
CA ILE A 38 2.10 8.55 16.67
C ILE A 38 2.38 9.37 17.93
N ALA A 39 1.78 10.57 18.05
CA ALA A 39 1.95 11.42 19.22
C ALA A 39 1.51 10.75 20.54
N LEU A 40 0.50 9.89 20.49
CA LEU A 40 0.04 9.12 21.65
C LEU A 40 1.03 8.03 22.06
N ILE A 41 1.68 7.38 21.08
CA ILE A 41 2.59 6.25 21.32
C ILE A 41 4.01 6.73 21.64
N GLU A 42 4.46 7.85 21.04
CA GLU A 42 5.80 8.44 21.16
C GLU A 42 6.34 8.46 22.61
N PRO A 43 5.58 8.85 23.65
CA PRO A 43 6.09 8.90 25.03
C PRO A 43 6.40 7.53 25.63
N TYR A 44 5.75 6.49 25.13
CA TYR A 44 5.85 5.11 25.63
C TYR A 44 6.74 4.24 24.74
N TYR A 45 7.12 4.72 23.56
CA TYR A 45 7.91 3.96 22.62
C TYR A 45 9.35 3.83 23.13
N PRO A 46 9.88 2.60 23.31
CA PRO A 46 11.23 2.41 23.83
C PRO A 46 12.24 2.95 22.83
N LYS A 47 13.10 3.88 23.28
CA LYS A 47 14.15 4.53 22.46
C LYS A 47 15.38 3.63 22.21
N GLY A 48 15.29 2.34 22.53
CA GLY A 48 16.40 1.40 22.33
C GLY A 48 17.55 1.55 23.33
N GLU A 49 17.34 2.24 24.47
CA GLU A 49 18.37 2.37 25.53
C GLU A 49 18.40 1.17 26.52
N GLY A 50 17.78 0.04 26.15
CA GLY A 50 17.78 -1.16 26.96
C GLY A 50 18.30 -2.37 26.18
N GLY A 51 19.56 -2.75 26.47
CA GLY A 51 20.13 -4.11 26.38
C GLY A 51 20.19 -4.78 25.01
#